data_AF-A0A1M3B8C5-F1
#
_entry.id   AF-A0A1M3B8C5-F1
#
_cell.length_a   1.000
_cell.length_b   1.000
_cell.length_c   1.000
_cell.angle_alpha   90.00
_cell.angle_beta   90.00
_cell.angle_gamma   90.00
#
_symmetry.space_group_name_H-M   'P 1'
#
loop_
_entity.id
_entity.type
_entity.pdbx_description
1 polymer ?
#
loop_
_entity_poly.entity_id
_entity_poly.type
_entity_poly.pdbx_seq_one_letter_code
_entity_poly.pdbx_strand_id
1 'polypeptide(L)'
;MSELDWLKTLDWGQDQLQDLRFTGFAYLRQGKYDIAIKIFEVLNVLNQNAYDAQTLGALYLQTNHPDKALKYLEIAIKLEENHSPTLMNLAKAFFMIGKSEEALRICQILKNDKNSVVANLAKAHILAYS
;
A
#
# COMPACT_ATOMS: atom_id res chain seq x y z
N MET A 1 4.28 -16.75 -19.76
CA MET A 1 3.83 -17.81 -18.82
C MET A 1 2.34 -17.60 -18.65
N SER A 2 1.52 -18.61 -18.94
CA SER A 2 0.09 -18.53 -18.61
C SER A 2 -0.03 -18.28 -17.11
N GLU A 3 -0.62 -17.17 -16.71
CA GLU A 3 -0.95 -16.92 -15.30
C GLU A 3 -1.79 -18.11 -14.82
N LEU A 4 -1.22 -18.88 -13.90
CA LEU A 4 -1.94 -19.96 -13.26
C LEU A 4 -3.03 -19.31 -12.41
N ASP A 5 -4.30 -19.61 -12.71
CA ASP A 5 -5.42 -19.19 -11.87
C ASP A 5 -5.40 -20.03 -10.58
N TRP A 6 -4.68 -19.53 -9.58
CA TRP A 6 -4.54 -20.19 -8.29
C TRP A 6 -5.88 -20.37 -7.58
N LEU A 7 -6.82 -19.44 -7.74
CA LEU A 7 -8.15 -19.56 -7.14
C LEU A 7 -8.88 -20.77 -7.72
N LYS A 8 -8.86 -20.91 -9.05
CA LYS A 8 -9.44 -22.09 -9.70
C LYS A 8 -8.73 -23.38 -9.33
N THR A 9 -7.41 -23.35 -9.21
CA THR A 9 -6.60 -24.54 -8.88
C THR A 9 -6.87 -25.03 -7.44
N LEU A 10 -7.07 -24.10 -6.51
CA LEU A 10 -7.32 -24.39 -5.11
C LEU A 10 -8.82 -24.59 -4.78
N ASP A 11 -9.71 -24.33 -5.75
CA ASP A 11 -11.16 -24.23 -5.53
C ASP A 11 -11.51 -23.19 -4.43
N TRP A 12 -10.82 -22.04 -4.47
CA TRP A 12 -10.99 -20.96 -3.50
C TRP A 12 -11.86 -19.84 -4.06
N GLY A 13 -12.79 -19.38 -3.23
CA GLY A 13 -13.64 -18.23 -3.49
C GLY A 13 -13.24 -17.00 -2.67
N GLN A 14 -14.16 -16.04 -2.60
CA GLN A 14 -13.96 -14.79 -1.86
C GLN A 14 -13.86 -15.01 -0.35
N ASP A 15 -14.55 -16.02 0.19
CA ASP A 15 -14.57 -16.33 1.62
C ASP A 15 -13.17 -16.73 2.10
N GLN A 16 -12.48 -17.61 1.38
CA GLN A 16 -11.11 -18.03 1.73
C GLN A 16 -10.12 -16.85 1.66
N LEU A 17 -10.28 -15.95 0.69
CA LEU A 17 -9.48 -14.73 0.61
C LEU A 17 -9.78 -13.79 1.78
N GLN A 18 -11.04 -13.69 2.20
CA GLN A 18 -11.44 -12.88 3.33
C GLN A 18 -10.90 -13.42 4.66
N ASP A 19 -10.95 -14.74 4.88
CA ASP A 19 -10.35 -15.39 6.04
C ASP A 19 -8.84 -15.18 6.10
N LEU A 20 -8.18 -15.24 4.94
CA LEU A 20 -6.75 -14.97 4.84
C LEU A 20 -6.44 -13.49 5.15
N ARG A 21 -7.26 -12.54 4.68
CA ARG A 21 -7.16 -11.11 5.07
C ARG A 21 -7.34 -10.92 6.57
N PHE A 22 -8.36 -11.55 7.18
CA PHE A 22 -8.58 -11.46 8.61
C PHE A 22 -7.40 -12.01 9.41
N THR A 23 -6.79 -13.10 8.93
CA THR A 23 -5.58 -13.67 9.51
C THR A 23 -4.41 -12.69 9.40
N GLY A 24 -4.20 -12.08 8.23
CA GLY A 24 -3.18 -11.04 8.02
C GLY A 24 -3.34 -9.86 8.97
N PHE A 25 -4.57 -9.35 9.12
CA PHE A 25 -4.88 -8.27 10.07
C PHE A 25 -4.72 -8.69 11.53
N ALA A 26 -5.05 -9.94 11.88
CA ALA A 26 -4.84 -10.44 13.23
C ALA A 26 -3.36 -10.46 13.61
N TYR A 27 -2.48 -10.85 12.69
CA TYR A 27 -1.03 -10.77 12.89
C TYR A 27 -0.51 -9.33 12.92
N LEU A 28 -1.04 -8.46 12.06
CA LEU A 28 -0.73 -7.02 12.06
C LEU A 28 -1.05 -6.39 13.43
N ARG A 29 -2.23 -6.66 14.00
CA ARG A 29 -2.62 -6.16 15.33
C ARG A 29 -1.75 -6.68 16.47
N GLN A 30 -1.14 -7.85 16.31
CA GLN A 30 -0.18 -8.40 17.25
C GLN A 30 1.25 -7.85 17.08
N GLY A 31 1.48 -6.96 16.10
CA GLY A 31 2.82 -6.46 15.78
C GLY A 31 3.71 -7.46 15.03
N LYS A 32 3.16 -8.61 14.60
CA LYS A 32 3.86 -9.65 13.85
C LYS A 32 3.88 -9.30 12.35
N TYR A 33 4.61 -8.23 12.02
CA TYR A 33 4.58 -7.63 10.69
C TYR A 33 5.14 -8.52 9.59
N ASP A 34 6.15 -9.34 9.89
CA ASP A 34 6.76 -10.30 8.97
C ASP A 34 5.76 -11.36 8.48
N ILE A 35 4.94 -11.88 9.39
CA ILE A 35 3.89 -12.85 9.07
C ILE A 35 2.76 -12.16 8.29
N ALA A 36 2.34 -10.98 8.73
CA ALA A 36 1.31 -10.21 8.02
C ALA A 36 1.72 -9.89 6.58
N ILE A 37 2.97 -9.45 6.36
CA ILE A 37 3.51 -9.19 5.02
C ILE A 37 3.41 -10.43 4.14
N LYS A 38 3.88 -11.60 4.61
CA LYS A 38 3.81 -12.85 3.83
C LYS A 38 2.37 -13.20 3.43
N ILE A 39 1.41 -13.00 4.34
CA ILE A 39 0.00 -13.25 4.05
C ILE A 39 -0.51 -12.31 2.96
N PHE A 40 -0.20 -11.02 3.03
CA PHE A 40 -0.61 -10.04 2.01
C PHE A 40 0.12 -10.25 0.68
N GLU A 41 1.36 -10.75 0.68
CA GLU A 41 2.05 -11.19 -0.53
C GLU A 41 1.33 -12.35 -1.21
N VAL A 42 0.89 -13.35 -0.43
CA VAL A 42 0.09 -14.47 -0.94
C VAL A 42 -1.23 -13.96 -1.51
N LEU A 43 -1.96 -13.09 -0.79
CA LEU A 43 -3.20 -12.49 -1.28
C LEU A 43 -3.01 -11.78 -2.63
N ASN A 44 -1.93 -11.01 -2.78
CA ASN A 44 -1.62 -10.32 -4.02
C ASN A 44 -1.28 -11.28 -5.19
N VAL A 45 -0.74 -12.47 -4.91
CA VAL A 45 -0.50 -13.52 -5.93
C VAL A 45 -1.80 -14.24 -6.29
N LEU A 46 -2.67 -14.51 -5.31
CA LEU A 46 -3.95 -15.18 -5.53
C LEU A 46 -4.95 -14.30 -6.30
N ASN A 47 -5.03 -13.02 -5.92
CA ASN A 47 -5.95 -12.06 -6.51
C ASN A 47 -5.41 -10.64 -6.34
N GLN A 48 -4.81 -10.09 -7.39
CA GLN A 48 -4.33 -8.72 -7.38
C GLN A 48 -5.50 -7.73 -7.36
N ASN A 49 -5.64 -7.00 -6.25
CA ASN A 49 -6.65 -5.94 -6.08
C ASN A 49 -6.03 -4.74 -5.36
N ALA A 50 -6.72 -3.59 -5.46
CA ALA A 50 -6.23 -2.34 -4.87
C ALA A 50 -6.03 -2.47 -3.36
N TYR A 51 -7.04 -2.94 -2.63
CA TYR A 51 -7.04 -2.98 -1.16
C TYR A 51 -5.85 -3.76 -0.54
N ASP A 52 -5.56 -4.95 -1.07
CA ASP A 52 -4.45 -5.76 -0.56
C ASP A 52 -3.09 -5.15 -0.93
N ALA A 53 -2.97 -4.58 -2.14
CA ALA A 53 -1.76 -3.88 -2.58
C ALA A 53 -1.50 -2.61 -1.74
N GLN A 54 -2.55 -1.86 -1.40
CA GLN A 54 -2.49 -0.70 -0.51
C GLN A 54 -1.97 -1.10 0.87
N THR A 55 -2.53 -2.19 1.42
CA THR A 55 -2.15 -2.71 2.73
C THR A 55 -0.71 -3.21 2.75
N LEU A 56 -0.30 -3.94 1.71
CA LEU A 56 1.07 -4.44 1.59
C LEU A 56 2.09 -3.31 1.42
N GLY A 57 1.77 -2.28 0.63
CA GLY A 57 2.58 -1.07 0.50
C GLY A 57 2.77 -0.35 1.84
N ALA A 58 1.69 -0.19 2.61
CA ALA A 58 1.75 0.41 3.94
C ALA A 58 2.58 -0.41 4.94
N LEU A 59 2.44 -1.74 4.94
CA LEU A 59 3.23 -2.64 5.77
C LEU A 59 4.73 -2.57 5.45
N TYR A 60 5.08 -2.45 4.18
CA TYR A 60 6.48 -2.30 3.78
C TYR A 60 7.07 -0.96 4.21
N LEU A 61 6.31 0.13 4.18
CA LEU A 61 6.75 1.39 4.79
C LEU A 61 6.93 1.27 6.31
N GLN A 62 5.99 0.61 6.99
CA GLN A 62 6.03 0.44 8.44
C GLN A 62 7.25 -0.37 8.89
N THR A 63 7.72 -1.29 8.04
CA THR A 63 8.88 -2.14 8.30
C THR A 63 10.18 -1.61 7.68
N ASN A 64 10.20 -0.35 7.22
CA ASN A 64 11.37 0.32 6.64
C ASN A 64 11.93 -0.31 5.34
N HIS A 65 11.04 -0.79 4.48
CA HIS A 65 11.36 -1.29 3.12
C HIS A 65 10.67 -0.45 2.05
N PRO A 66 11.08 0.82 1.86
CA PRO A 66 10.39 1.76 0.98
C PRO A 66 10.48 1.38 -0.51
N ASP A 67 11.53 0.66 -0.93
CA ASP A 67 11.70 0.11 -2.27
C ASP A 67 10.60 -0.90 -2.62
N LYS A 68 10.29 -1.82 -1.70
CA LYS A 68 9.18 -2.76 -1.86
C LYS A 68 7.84 -2.06 -1.76
N ALA A 69 7.71 -1.07 -0.87
CA ALA A 69 6.50 -0.29 -0.75
C ALA A 69 6.12 0.39 -2.06
N LEU A 70 7.08 1.03 -2.75
CA LEU A 70 6.84 1.69 -4.05
C LEU A 70 6.18 0.74 -5.04
N LYS A 71 6.71 -0.48 -5.20
CA LYS A 71 6.15 -1.49 -6.11
C LYS A 71 4.66 -1.74 -5.86
N TYR A 72 4.26 -1.96 -4.60
CA TYR A 72 2.88 -2.30 -4.28
C TYR A 72 1.95 -1.07 -4.24
N LEU A 73 2.47 0.09 -3.87
CA LEU A 73 1.72 1.35 -3.94
C LEU A 73 1.45 1.76 -5.39
N GLU A 74 2.39 1.53 -6.31
CA GLU A 74 2.18 1.74 -7.75
C GLU A 74 1.13 0.80 -8.32
N ILE A 75 1.13 -0.48 -7.91
CA ILE A 75 0.06 -1.43 -8.27
C ILE A 75 -1.29 -0.91 -7.76
N ALA A 76 -1.35 -0.52 -6.48
CA ALA A 76 -2.56 0.00 -5.87
C ALA A 76 -3.11 1.24 -6.60
N ILE A 77 -2.25 2.18 -7.01
CA ILE A 77 -2.67 3.39 -7.73
C ILE A 77 -3.13 3.05 -9.15
N LYS A 78 -2.52 2.06 -9.83
CA LYS A 78 -3.01 1.61 -11.14
C LYS A 78 -4.41 1.00 -11.07
N LEU A 79 -4.75 0.37 -9.94
CA LEU A 79 -6.05 -0.25 -9.71
C LEU A 79 -7.08 0.75 -9.16
N GLU A 80 -6.62 1.76 -8.42
CA GLU A 80 -7.44 2.82 -7.83
C GLU A 80 -6.67 4.16 -7.83
N GLU A 81 -6.82 4.92 -8.92
CA GLU A 81 -6.00 6.11 -9.21
C GLU A 81 -6.15 7.24 -8.19
N ASN A 82 -7.29 7.32 -7.51
CA ASN A 82 -7.67 8.47 -6.65
C ASN A 82 -7.79 8.10 -5.17
N HIS A 83 -6.96 7.18 -4.68
CA HIS A 83 -6.92 6.85 -3.25
C HIS A 83 -5.87 7.71 -2.52
N SER A 84 -6.30 8.83 -1.94
CA SER A 84 -5.43 9.81 -1.27
C SER A 84 -4.49 9.23 -0.20
N PRO A 85 -4.92 8.26 0.66
CA PRO A 85 -4.01 7.60 1.58
C PRO A 85 -2.87 6.83 0.88
N THR A 86 -3.13 6.19 -0.27
CA THR A 86 -2.09 5.50 -1.05
C THR A 86 -1.11 6.49 -1.64
N LEU A 87 -1.60 7.60 -2.19
CA LEU A 87 -0.74 8.66 -2.72
C LEU A 87 0.14 9.25 -1.61
N MET A 88 -0.40 9.45 -0.41
CA MET A 88 0.39 9.91 0.74
C MET A 88 1.48 8.89 1.13
N ASN A 89 1.14 7.60 1.15
CA ASN A 89 2.13 6.55 1.38
C ASN A 89 3.19 6.51 0.26
N LEU A 90 2.81 6.76 -1.00
CA LEU A 90 3.75 6.84 -2.11
C LEU A 90 4.72 8.03 -1.94
N ALA A 91 4.21 9.19 -1.54
CA ALA A 91 5.05 10.35 -1.20
C ALA A 91 6.02 10.02 -0.06
N LYS A 92 5.54 9.36 1.00
CA LYS A 92 6.39 8.89 2.10
C LYS A 92 7.48 7.93 1.62
N ALA A 93 7.13 6.98 0.75
CA ALA A 93 8.10 6.06 0.16
C ALA A 93 9.21 6.81 -0.61
N PHE A 94 8.82 7.79 -1.43
CA PHE A 94 9.77 8.62 -2.17
C PHE A 94 10.69 9.45 -1.26
N PHE A 95 10.16 10.06 -0.20
CA PHE A 95 10.99 10.74 0.80
C PHE A 95 12.02 9.79 1.44
N MET A 96 11.61 8.57 1.80
CA MET A 96 12.50 7.59 2.44
C MET A 96 13.65 7.12 1.54
N ILE A 97 13.48 7.18 0.21
CA ILE A 97 14.55 6.84 -0.75
C ILE A 97 15.27 8.08 -1.32
N GLY A 98 15.06 9.26 -0.73
CA GLY A 98 15.72 10.51 -1.12
C GLY A 98 15.17 11.16 -2.40
N LYS A 99 14.05 10.68 -2.93
CA LYS A 99 13.36 11.24 -4.11
C LYS A 99 12.39 12.34 -3.70
N SER A 100 12.90 13.40 -3.09
CA SER A 100 12.09 14.46 -2.48
C SER A 100 11.27 15.25 -3.50
N GLU A 101 11.75 15.42 -4.74
CA GLU A 101 11.01 16.14 -5.79
C GLU A 101 9.73 15.40 -6.22
N GLU A 102 9.82 14.09 -6.43
CA GLU A 102 8.67 13.21 -6.69
C GLU A 102 7.67 13.26 -5.54
N ALA A 103 8.16 13.16 -4.30
CA ALA A 103 7.32 13.21 -3.11
C ALA A 103 6.59 14.55 -3.00
N LEU A 104 7.28 15.67 -3.22
CA LEU A 104 6.69 17.01 -3.15
C LEU A 104 5.65 17.25 -4.24
N ARG A 105 5.85 16.71 -5.45
CA ARG A 105 4.82 16.77 -6.51
C ARG A 105 3.52 16.12 -6.04
N ILE A 106 3.60 14.96 -5.38
CA ILE A 106 2.42 14.29 -4.82
C ILE A 106 1.81 15.12 -3.69
N CYS A 107 2.61 15.67 -2.78
CA CYS A 107 2.09 16.53 -1.71
C CYS A 107 1.38 17.77 -2.28
N GLN A 108 1.85 18.35 -3.38
CA GLN A 108 1.18 19.49 -4.03
C GLN A 108 -0.20 19.14 -4.58
N ILE A 109 -0.39 17.91 -5.06
CA ILE A 109 -1.70 17.38 -5.48
C ILE A 109 -2.61 17.22 -4.25
N LEU A 110 -2.08 16.69 -3.16
CA LEU A 110 -2.85 16.33 -1.96
C LEU A 110 -3.12 17.48 -0.99
N LYS A 111 -2.48 18.65 -1.13
CA LYS A 111 -2.61 19.76 -0.17
C LYS A 111 -4.04 20.28 0.04
N ASN A 112 -4.94 20.06 -0.93
CA ASN A 112 -6.35 20.46 -0.87
C ASN A 112 -7.30 19.25 -0.86
N ASP A 113 -6.80 18.08 -0.47
CA ASP A 113 -7.60 16.86 -0.39
C ASP A 113 -8.78 17.02 0.58
N LYS A 114 -9.91 16.36 0.28
CA LYS A 114 -11.11 16.39 1.12
C LYS A 114 -10.86 15.78 2.50
N ASN A 115 -9.95 14.81 2.60
CA ASN A 115 -9.48 14.26 3.86
C ASN A 115 -8.49 15.24 4.50
N SER A 116 -8.93 15.90 5.56
CA SER A 116 -8.15 16.90 6.29
C SER A 116 -6.83 16.34 6.84
N VAL A 117 -6.77 15.06 7.22
CA VAL A 117 -5.54 14.42 7.70
C VAL A 117 -4.51 14.34 6.57
N VAL A 118 -4.93 13.88 5.39
CA VAL A 118 -4.05 13.77 4.21
C VAL A 118 -3.60 15.17 3.77
N ALA A 119 -4.52 16.13 3.69
CA ALA A 119 -4.20 17.50 3.31
C ALA A 119 -3.20 18.15 4.27
N ASN A 120 -3.37 17.96 5.59
CA ASN A 120 -2.48 18.51 6.60
C ASN A 120 -1.08 17.87 6.54
N LEU A 121 -1.00 16.55 6.36
CA LEU A 121 0.27 15.85 6.17
C LEU A 121 1.00 16.34 4.92
N ALA A 122 0.28 16.53 3.81
CA ALA A 122 0.84 17.06 2.57
C ALA A 122 1.42 18.46 2.77
N LYS A 123 0.69 19.36 3.44
CA LYS A 123 1.17 20.72 3.76
C LYS A 123 2.38 20.69 4.68
N ALA A 124 2.37 19.83 5.69
CA ALA A 124 3.50 19.68 6.61
C ALA A 124 4.77 19.24 5.87
N HIS A 125 4.65 18.27 4.96
CA HIS A 125 5.77 17.85 4.11
C HIS A 125 6.24 18.96 3.16
N ILE A 126 5.33 19.74 2.55
CA ILE A 126 5.73 20.87 1.70
C ILE A 126 6.54 21.90 2.50
N LEU A 127 6.10 22.26 3.72
CA LEU A 127 6.78 23.23 4.57
C LEU A 127 8.12 22.72 5.11
N ALA A 128 8.25 21.41 5.34
CA ALA A 128 9.48 20.83 5.86
C ALA A 128 10.63 20.78 4.83
N TYR A 129 10.30 20.86 3.54
CA TYR A 129 11.25 20.76 2.42
C TYR A 129 11.29 22.03 1.55
N SER A 130 10.65 23.11 1.99
CA SER A 130 10.78 24.46 1.43
C SER A 130 11.92 25.22 2.09
#